data_AF-A0A960UGU7-F1
#
_entry.id   AF-A0A960UGU7-F1
#
_cell.length_a   1.000
_cell.length_b   1.000
_cell.length_c   1.000
_cell.angle_alpha   90.00
_cell.angle_beta   90.00
_cell.angle_gamma   90.00
#
_symmetry.space_group_name_H-M   'P 1'
#
loop_
_entity.id
_entity.type
_entity.pdbx_description
1 polymer ?
#
loop_
_entity_poly.entity_id
_entity_poly.type
_entity_poly.pdbx_seq_one_letter_code
_entity_poly.pdbx_strand_id
1 'polypeptide(L)'
;MTRPRSLRPLARWSLLALVVLALTPLSADAYLFGKNKVHYDSFDWQVYHSAHFDLYYYPEEAVLASQTALLAEQAYARLAALLDHRPQG
;
A
#
# COMPACT_ATOMS: atom_id res chain seq x y z
N MET A 1 -27.78 20.77 70.09
CA MET A 1 -28.01 19.41 69.53
C MET A 1 -28.07 19.51 68.00
N THR A 2 -26.97 19.20 67.30
CA THR A 2 -26.91 19.18 65.82
C THR A 2 -26.65 17.75 65.37
N ARG A 3 -27.56 17.17 64.57
CA ARG A 3 -27.44 15.80 64.06
C ARG A 3 -26.33 15.73 63.00
N PRO A 4 -25.42 14.74 63.02
CA PRO A 4 -24.41 14.61 61.98
C PRO A 4 -25.07 14.20 60.65
N ARG A 5 -24.84 15.00 59.61
CA ARG A 5 -25.20 14.66 58.22
C ARG A 5 -24.45 13.39 57.83
N SER A 6 -25.17 12.28 57.64
CA SER A 6 -24.56 11.03 57.18
C SER A 6 -23.96 11.23 55.78
N LEU A 7 -22.63 11.10 55.65
CA LEU A 7 -21.87 11.22 54.39
C LEU A 7 -22.06 10.02 53.43
N ARG A 8 -22.90 9.06 53.82
CA ARG A 8 -23.20 7.82 53.09
C ARG A 8 -23.81 7.99 51.69
N PRO A 9 -24.62 9.02 51.35
CA PRO A 9 -25.16 9.14 50.01
C PRO A 9 -24.07 9.55 49.03
N LEU A 10 -23.16 10.46 49.41
CA LEU A 10 -22.08 10.93 48.56
C LEU A 10 -21.16 9.79 48.11
N ALA A 11 -20.77 8.90 49.03
CA ALA A 11 -19.96 7.73 48.70
C ALA A 11 -20.66 6.76 47.74
N ARG A 12 -22.00 6.63 47.83
CA ARG A 12 -22.79 5.80 46.90
C ARG A 12 -22.83 6.40 45.51
N TRP A 13 -22.97 7.72 45.40
CA TRP A 13 -22.91 8.42 44.11
C TRP A 13 -21.52 8.33 43.48
N SER A 14 -20.45 8.42 44.28
CA SER A 14 -19.08 8.22 43.83
C SER A 14 -18.87 6.80 43.28
N LEU A 15 -19.36 5.79 44.00
CA LEU A 15 -19.27 4.39 43.57
C LEU A 15 -20.06 4.16 42.27
N LEU A 16 -21.27 4.73 42.18
CA LEU A 16 -22.10 4.63 40.98
C LEU A 16 -21.42 5.28 39.76
N ALA A 17 -20.83 6.47 39.93
CA ALA A 17 -20.08 7.14 38.89
C ALA A 17 -18.86 6.32 38.42
N LEU A 18 -18.18 5.67 39.37
CA LEU A 18 -17.01 4.82 39.07
C LEU A 18 -17.41 3.54 38.33
N VAL A 19 -18.55 2.95 38.69
CA VAL A 19 -19.14 1.81 37.95
C VAL A 19 -19.54 2.25 36.54
N VAL A 20 -20.23 3.38 36.38
CA VAL A 20 -20.61 3.90 35.05
C VAL A 20 -19.37 4.11 34.18
N LEU A 21 -18.32 4.73 34.72
CA LEU A 21 -17.06 4.94 34.00
C LEU A 21 -16.36 3.62 33.64
N ALA A 22 -16.45 2.61 34.48
CA ALA A 22 -15.89 1.28 34.19
C ALA A 22 -16.68 0.52 33.09
N LEU A 23 -17.97 0.84 32.91
CA LEU A 23 -18.81 0.24 31.87
C LEU A 23 -18.77 1.00 30.54
N THR A 24 -18.13 2.17 30.46
CA THR A 24 -18.01 2.87 29.17
C THR A 24 -17.04 2.13 28.25
N PRO A 25 -17.48 1.68 27.05
CA PRO A 25 -16.59 1.04 26.10
C PRO A 25 -15.52 2.03 25.64
N LEU A 26 -14.26 1.75 25.95
CA LEU A 26 -13.13 2.54 25.47
C LEU A 26 -12.88 2.15 24.01
N SER A 27 -13.50 2.89 23.09
CA SER A 27 -13.30 2.69 21.66
C SER A 27 -11.93 3.26 21.29
N ALA A 28 -10.92 2.40 21.16
CA ALA A 28 -9.61 2.77 20.67
C ALA A 28 -9.51 2.42 19.17
N ASP A 29 -9.67 3.41 18.29
CA ASP A 29 -9.50 3.26 16.84
C ASP A 29 -8.02 3.13 16.43
N ALA A 30 -7.27 2.24 17.09
CA ALA A 30 -5.85 1.99 16.84
C ALA A 30 -5.57 1.13 15.59
N TYR A 31 -6.60 0.74 14.83
CA TYR A 31 -6.50 -0.22 13.72
C TYR A 31 -6.45 0.41 12.31
N LEU A 32 -6.30 1.73 12.19
CA LEU A 32 -6.24 2.41 10.88
C LEU A 32 -4.83 2.43 10.24
N PHE A 33 -3.84 1.83 10.88
CA PHE A 33 -2.49 1.72 10.32
C PHE A 33 -2.36 0.48 9.41
N GLY A 34 -1.60 0.60 8.31
CA GLY A 34 -1.31 -0.52 7.40
C GLY A 34 -2.17 -0.61 6.14
N LYS A 35 -3.00 0.38 5.84
CA LYS A 35 -3.59 0.50 4.49
C LYS A 35 -2.55 1.07 3.55
N ASN A 36 -2.23 0.34 2.48
CA ASN A 36 -1.35 0.84 1.44
C ASN A 36 -2.01 2.09 0.83
N LYS A 37 -1.35 3.24 0.90
CA LYS A 37 -1.87 4.47 0.29
C LYS A 37 -1.80 4.25 -1.23
N VAL A 38 -2.95 4.13 -1.88
CA VAL A 38 -3.00 4.02 -3.34
C VAL A 38 -2.62 5.40 -3.89
N HIS A 39 -1.39 5.51 -4.38
CA HIS A 39 -0.93 6.68 -5.12
C HIS A 39 -1.43 6.54 -6.56
N TYR A 40 -2.36 7.41 -6.93
CA TYR A 40 -2.78 7.55 -8.32
C TYR A 40 -1.81 8.52 -8.99
N ASP A 41 -0.86 7.98 -9.76
CA ASP A 41 -0.05 8.77 -10.68
C ASP A 41 -0.66 8.74 -12.08
N SER A 42 -0.47 9.83 -12.82
CA SER A 42 -0.76 9.85 -14.25
C SER A 42 0.39 9.19 -14.98
N PHE A 43 0.15 7.99 -15.51
CA PHE A 43 1.15 7.26 -16.28
C PHE A 43 1.08 7.65 -17.76
N ASP A 44 2.15 8.25 -18.29
CA ASP A 44 2.31 8.56 -19.72
C ASP A 44 3.16 7.48 -20.41
N TRP A 45 2.61 6.27 -20.50
CA TRP A 45 3.33 5.16 -21.13
C TRP A 45 3.48 5.38 -22.64
N GLN A 46 4.70 5.18 -23.12
CA GLN A 46 5.03 5.10 -24.54
C GLN A 46 5.48 3.68 -24.88
N VAL A 47 5.40 3.31 -26.15
CA VAL A 47 5.80 1.98 -26.63
C VAL A 47 6.89 2.11 -27.68
N TYR A 48 8.00 1.42 -27.46
CA TYR A 48 9.05 1.22 -28.44
C TYR A 48 8.88 -0.17 -29.05
N HIS A 49 8.64 -0.21 -30.35
CA HIS A 49 8.46 -1.47 -31.09
C HIS A 49 9.79 -1.92 -31.70
N SER A 50 10.17 -3.18 -31.44
CA SER A 50 11.25 -3.88 -32.14
C SER A 50 10.71 -5.08 -32.91
N ALA A 51 11.58 -5.93 -33.45
CA ALA A 51 11.16 -7.06 -34.26
C ALA A 51 10.41 -8.12 -33.45
N HIS A 52 10.80 -8.35 -32.19
CA HIS A 52 10.26 -9.39 -31.33
C HIS A 52 9.73 -8.87 -29.98
N PHE A 53 9.87 -7.56 -29.67
CA PHE A 53 9.48 -7.01 -28.38
C PHE A 53 8.76 -5.67 -28.51
N ASP A 54 7.75 -5.50 -27.65
CA ASP A 54 7.10 -4.22 -27.38
C ASP A 54 7.54 -3.74 -26.01
N LEU A 55 8.35 -2.68 -25.96
CA LEU A 55 8.90 -2.15 -24.72
C LEU A 55 8.11 -0.91 -24.28
N TYR A 56 7.46 -1.03 -23.13
CA TYR A 56 6.75 0.08 -22.49
C TYR A 56 7.71 0.88 -21.62
N TYR A 57 7.71 2.20 -21.77
CA TYR A 57 8.64 3.10 -21.09
C TYR A 57 7.98 4.46 -20.83
N TYR A 58 8.50 5.26 -19.89
CA TYR A 58 8.10 6.66 -19.77
C TYR A 58 9.00 7.55 -20.64
N PRO A 59 8.52 8.71 -21.11
CA PRO A 59 9.24 9.52 -22.08
C PRO A 59 10.66 9.90 -21.65
N GLU A 60 10.89 10.07 -20.34
CA GLU A 60 12.19 10.39 -19.75
C GLU A 60 13.23 9.29 -19.97
N GLU A 61 12.82 8.03 -20.12
CA GLU A 61 13.69 6.89 -20.38
C GLU A 61 13.77 6.48 -21.85
N ALA A 62 13.36 7.32 -22.81
CA ALA A 62 13.35 6.98 -24.24
C ALA A 62 14.70 6.44 -24.76
N VAL A 63 15.80 7.04 -24.31
CA VAL A 63 17.15 6.60 -24.69
C VAL A 63 17.42 5.19 -24.16
N LEU A 64 17.11 4.96 -22.88
CA LEU A 64 17.28 3.65 -22.25
C LEU A 64 16.41 2.60 -22.95
N ALA A 65 15.15 2.93 -23.25
CA ALA A 65 14.23 2.05 -23.94
C ALA A 65 14.79 1.56 -25.28
N SER A 66 15.32 2.47 -26.11
CA SER A 66 15.93 2.10 -27.39
C SER A 66 17.15 1.17 -27.24
N GLN A 67 17.98 1.40 -26.22
CA GLN A 67 19.15 0.56 -25.94
C GLN A 67 18.74 -0.81 -25.41
N THR A 68 17.75 -0.86 -24.53
CA THR A 68 17.19 -2.10 -24.00
C THR A 68 16.56 -2.94 -25.11
N ALA A 69 15.80 -2.33 -26.02
CA ALA A 69 15.23 -3.02 -27.18
C ALA A 69 16.33 -3.65 -28.06
N LEU A 70 17.40 -2.90 -28.36
CA LEU A 70 18.54 -3.43 -29.11
C LEU A 70 19.19 -4.63 -28.42
N LEU A 71 19.43 -4.54 -27.10
CA LEU A 71 20.03 -5.62 -26.32
C LEU A 71 19.12 -6.85 -26.25
N ALA A 72 17.80 -6.65 -26.13
CA ALA A 72 16.82 -7.72 -26.13
C ALA A 72 16.84 -8.48 -27.47
N GLU A 73 16.90 -7.78 -28.59
CA GLU A 73 17.01 -8.39 -29.92
C GLU A 73 18.31 -9.18 -30.10
N GLN A 74 19.43 -8.66 -29.62
CA GLN A 74 20.71 -9.39 -29.66
C GLN A 74 20.66 -10.67 -28.81
N ALA A 75 20.06 -10.58 -27.62
CA ALA A 75 19.88 -11.73 -26.75
C ALA A 75 18.93 -12.77 -27.38
N TYR A 76 17.84 -12.33 -28.00
CA TYR A 76 16.92 -13.19 -28.76
C TYR A 76 17.66 -13.95 -29.86
N ALA A 77 18.43 -13.23 -30.70
CA ALA A 77 19.19 -13.85 -31.79
C ALA A 77 20.19 -14.89 -31.27
N ARG A 78 20.88 -14.58 -30.17
CA ARG A 78 21.83 -15.50 -29.55
C ARG A 78 21.14 -16.76 -29.00
N LEU A 79 20.04 -16.59 -28.28
CA LEU A 79 19.30 -17.72 -27.71
C LEU A 79 18.66 -18.58 -28.79
N ALA A 80 18.09 -17.96 -29.84
CA ALA A 80 17.52 -18.69 -30.95
C ALA A 80 18.56 -19.58 -31.65
N ALA A 81 19.78 -19.07 -31.81
CA ALA A 81 20.90 -19.84 -32.37
C ALA A 81 21.36 -20.97 -31.43
N LEU A 82 21.46 -20.69 -30.13
CA LEU A 82 21.89 -21.70 -29.14
C LEU A 82 20.91 -22.85 -28.99
N LEU A 83 19.61 -22.57 -29.13
CA LEU A 83 18.54 -23.55 -28.93
C LEU A 83 18.10 -24.23 -30.23
N ASP A 84 18.64 -23.82 -31.38
CA ASP A 84 18.17 -24.21 -32.72
C ASP A 84 16.65 -24.07 -32.89
N HIS A 85 16.09 -23.07 -32.20
CA HIS A 85 14.65 -22.85 -32.11
C HIS A 85 14.39 -21.37 -32.00
N ARG A 86 13.45 -20.86 -32.81
CA ARG A 86 12.95 -19.49 -32.66
C ARG A 86 11.78 -19.49 -31.69
N PRO A 87 11.92 -18.89 -30.49
CA PRO A 87 10.79 -18.69 -29.60
C PRO A 87 9.74 -17.89 -30.35
N GLN A 88 8.53 -18.44 -30.41
CA GLN A 88 7.37 -17.74 -30.95
C GLN A 88 6.82 -16.87 -29.83
N GLY A 89 6.60 -15.59 -30.12
CA GLY A 89 5.99 -14.62 -29.22
C GLY A 89 4.49 -14.83 -29.08
#